data_AF-A0A0P1BG31-F1
#
_entry.id   AF-A0A0P1BG31-F1
#
_cell.length_a   1.000
_cell.length_b   1.000
_cell.length_c   1.000
_cell.angle_alpha   90.00
_cell.angle_beta   90.00
_cell.angle_gamma   90.00
#
_symmetry.space_group_name_H-M   'P 1'
#
loop_
_entity.id
_entity.type
_entity.pdbx_description
1 polymer ?
#
loop_
_entity_poly.entity_id
_entity_poly.type
_entity_poly.pdbx_seq_one_letter_code
_entity_poly.pdbx_strand_id
1 'polypeptide(L)'
;MLAALAKQQKRLEAFAGATGTVLFFEDDASLEASAKRNPGMASQFSPWSLQSSGIAQGNVWNALAAAGYGANLQHVIPSTSPLAAAELLKLPATWRIHAELVFGSPEGPAHAKTYIDDATRFQTFGSSSD
;
A
#
# COMPACT_ATOMS: atom_id res chain seq x y z
N MET A 1 0.37 27.39 3.02
CA MET A 1 1.50 26.57 3.53
C MET A 1 1.28 26.11 4.97
N LEU A 2 1.15 27.01 5.95
CA LEU A 2 0.96 26.66 7.38
C LEU A 2 -0.24 25.75 7.67
N ALA A 3 -1.40 26.00 7.05
CA ALA A 3 -2.59 25.17 7.25
C ALA A 3 -2.44 23.72 6.75
N ALA A 4 -1.67 23.51 5.66
CA ALA A 4 -1.42 22.18 5.12
C ALA A 4 -0.52 21.35 6.06
N LEU A 5 0.51 21.99 6.63
CA LEU A 5 1.38 21.39 7.64
C LEU A 5 0.62 21.02 8.91
N ALA A 6 -0.24 21.92 9.41
CA ALA A 6 -1.07 21.65 10.58
C ALA A 6 -2.07 20.49 10.35
N LYS A 7 -2.65 20.38 9.14
CA LYS A 7 -3.51 19.26 8.77
C LYS A 7 -2.74 17.94 8.72
N GLN A 8 -1.52 17.95 8.17
CA GLN A 8 -0.65 16.79 8.13
C GLN A 8 -0.24 16.34 9.55
N GLN A 9 0.11 17.28 10.41
CA GLN A 9 0.47 17.01 11.82
C GLN A 9 -0.67 16.32 12.57
N LYS A 10 -1.89 16.88 12.53
CA LYS A 10 -3.07 16.27 13.17
C LYS A 10 -3.35 14.85 12.67
N ARG A 11 -3.10 14.59 11.39
CA ARG A 11 -3.26 13.27 10.79
C ARG A 11 -2.24 12.27 11.35
N LEU A 12 -0.98 12.68 11.48
CA LEU A 12 0.08 11.86 12.07
C LEU A 12 -0.18 11.58 13.55
N GLU A 13 -0.68 12.55 14.31
CA GLU A 13 -1.10 12.36 15.71
C GLU A 13 -2.23 11.33 15.84
N ALA A 14 -3.22 11.39 14.95
CA ALA A 14 -4.28 10.40 14.93
C ALA A 14 -3.74 8.98 14.63
N PHE A 15 -2.74 8.87 13.75
CA PHE A 15 -2.10 7.59 13.46
C PHE A 15 -1.24 7.07 14.61
N ALA A 16 -0.59 7.95 15.36
CA ALA A 16 0.18 7.58 16.54
C ALA A 16 -0.68 7.00 17.67
N GLY A 17 -1.98 7.32 17.70
CA GLY A 17 -2.95 6.72 18.62
C GLY A 17 -3.41 5.30 18.25
N ALA A 18 -3.04 4.79 17.07
CA ALA A 18 -3.38 3.44 16.64
C ALA A 18 -2.49 2.38 17.31
N THR A 19 -2.86 1.11 17.19
CA THR A 19 -2.10 -0.01 17.77
C THR A 19 -0.73 -0.19 17.11
N GLY A 20 -0.65 0.03 15.80
CA GLY A 20 0.60 -0.11 15.07
C GLY A 20 0.52 0.33 13.62
N THR A 21 1.66 0.21 12.94
CA THR A 21 1.79 0.50 11.50
C THR A 21 2.60 -0.59 10.82
N VAL A 22 2.06 -1.18 9.75
CA VAL A 22 2.79 -2.08 8.86
C VAL A 22 3.42 -1.25 7.74
N LEU A 23 4.71 -1.42 7.50
CA LEU A 23 5.44 -0.73 6.43
C LEU A 23 5.68 -1.70 5.27
N PHE A 24 5.29 -1.32 4.05
CA PHE A 24 5.46 -2.14 2.85
C PHE A 24 6.61 -1.61 2.01
N PHE A 25 7.52 -2.51 1.65
CA PHE A 25 8.72 -2.21 0.85
C PHE A 25 8.80 -3.15 -0.35
N GLU A 26 9.45 -2.69 -1.41
CA GLU A 26 9.93 -3.52 -2.51
C GLU A 26 11.46 -3.41 -2.57
N ASP A 27 12.14 -4.52 -2.86
CA ASP A 27 13.61 -4.60 -2.86
C ASP A 27 14.17 -4.43 -4.27
N ASP A 28 14.76 -3.27 -4.53
CA ASP A 28 15.33 -2.92 -5.84
C ASP A 28 16.42 -3.89 -6.30
N ALA A 29 17.21 -4.44 -5.36
CA ALA A 29 18.25 -5.41 -5.70
C ALA A 29 17.64 -6.70 -6.28
N SER A 30 16.53 -7.17 -5.70
CA SER A 30 15.79 -8.35 -6.19
C SER A 30 15.17 -8.11 -7.56
N LEU A 31 14.66 -6.89 -7.82
CA LEU A 31 14.12 -6.51 -9.12
C LEU A 31 15.20 -6.44 -10.19
N GLU A 32 16.33 -5.79 -9.90
CA GLU A 32 17.48 -5.72 -10.80
C GLU A 32 18.03 -7.11 -11.12
N ALA A 33 18.18 -7.98 -10.12
CA ALA A 33 18.64 -9.34 -10.31
C ALA A 33 17.68 -10.13 -11.21
N SER A 34 16.37 -9.94 -11.04
CA SER A 34 15.35 -10.60 -11.86
C SER A 34 15.37 -10.10 -13.30
N ALA A 35 15.52 -8.80 -13.51
CA ALA A 35 15.67 -8.19 -14.83
C ALA A 35 16.94 -8.66 -15.56
N LYS A 36 18.08 -8.77 -14.84
CA LYS A 36 19.34 -9.29 -15.40
C LYS A 36 19.23 -10.75 -15.81
N ARG A 37 18.50 -11.59 -15.06
CA ARG A 37 18.26 -13.00 -15.41
C ARG A 37 17.31 -13.16 -16.60
N ASN A 38 16.36 -12.25 -16.78
CA ASN A 38 15.37 -12.30 -17.86
C ASN A 38 15.28 -10.97 -18.63
N PRO A 39 16.28 -10.63 -19.46
CA PRO A 39 16.34 -9.32 -20.13
C PRO A 39 15.12 -9.00 -21.01
N GLY A 40 14.54 -10.02 -21.67
CA GLY A 40 13.33 -9.85 -22.48
C GLY A 40 12.07 -9.46 -21.70
N MET A 41 12.08 -9.61 -20.38
CA MET A 41 10.99 -9.19 -19.47
C MET A 41 11.42 -8.08 -18.51
N ALA A 42 12.61 -7.50 -18.68
CA ALA A 42 13.17 -6.53 -17.74
C ALA A 42 12.21 -5.38 -17.38
N SER A 43 11.50 -4.84 -18.38
CA SER A 43 10.53 -3.75 -18.17
C SER A 43 9.30 -4.14 -17.35
N GLN A 44 9.01 -5.44 -17.20
CA GLN A 44 7.81 -5.93 -16.54
C GLN A 44 8.00 -6.11 -15.03
N PHE A 45 9.23 -6.32 -14.55
CA PHE A 45 9.48 -6.60 -13.14
C PHE A 45 9.08 -5.43 -12.22
N SER A 46 9.28 -4.19 -12.65
CA SER A 46 8.85 -3.02 -11.85
C SER A 46 7.31 -2.93 -11.73
N PRO A 47 6.53 -2.99 -12.82
CA PRO A 47 5.07 -3.08 -12.72
C PRO A 47 4.55 -4.26 -11.89
N TRP A 48 5.13 -5.46 -12.06
CA TRP A 48 4.71 -6.65 -11.31
C TRP A 48 5.05 -6.56 -9.82
N SER A 49 6.16 -5.92 -9.48
CA SER A 49 6.51 -5.59 -8.10
C SER A 49 5.45 -4.71 -7.46
N LEU A 50 4.96 -3.68 -8.14
CA LEU A 50 3.87 -2.84 -7.62
C LEU A 50 2.55 -3.62 -7.46
N GLN A 51 2.23 -4.53 -8.40
CA GLN A 51 1.07 -5.41 -8.27
C GLN A 51 1.20 -6.35 -7.07
N SER A 52 2.37 -6.96 -6.89
CA SER A 52 2.71 -7.80 -5.72
C SER A 52 2.55 -7.02 -4.42
N SER A 53 3.08 -5.80 -4.36
CA SER A 53 2.92 -4.90 -3.21
C SER A 53 1.45 -4.62 -2.91
N GLY A 54 0.64 -4.30 -3.93
CA GLY A 54 -0.80 -4.08 -3.76
C GLY A 54 -1.56 -5.32 -3.26
N ILE A 55 -1.20 -6.51 -3.75
CA ILE A 55 -1.76 -7.79 -3.28
C ILE A 55 -1.41 -8.01 -1.80
N ALA A 56 -0.15 -7.80 -1.41
CA ALA A 56 0.29 -7.93 -0.03
C ALA A 56 -0.44 -6.94 0.89
N GLN A 57 -0.55 -5.67 0.49
CA GLN A 57 -1.26 -4.63 1.24
C GLN A 57 -2.74 -5.01 1.45
N GLY A 58 -3.42 -5.44 0.39
CA GLY A 58 -4.83 -5.84 0.46
C GLY A 58 -5.05 -7.08 1.33
N ASN A 59 -4.19 -8.10 1.20
CA ASN A 59 -4.28 -9.32 1.99
C ASN A 59 -4.04 -9.06 3.49
N VAL A 60 -3.04 -8.25 3.84
CA VAL A 60 -2.78 -7.86 5.24
C VAL A 60 -3.94 -7.07 5.80
N TRP A 61 -4.50 -6.12 5.04
CA TRP A 61 -5.69 -5.39 5.48
C TRP A 61 -6.86 -6.33 5.73
N ASN A 62 -7.17 -7.23 4.78
CA ASN A 62 -8.26 -8.19 4.94
C ASN A 62 -8.05 -9.10 6.17
N ALA A 63 -6.82 -9.55 6.42
CA ALA A 63 -6.50 -10.36 7.60
C ALA A 63 -6.70 -9.58 8.92
N LEU A 64 -6.27 -8.32 8.97
CA LEU A 64 -6.52 -7.42 10.11
C LEU A 64 -8.02 -7.22 10.34
N ALA A 65 -8.77 -6.96 9.27
CA ALA A 65 -10.23 -6.78 9.34
C ALA A 65 -10.94 -8.05 9.82
N ALA A 66 -10.54 -9.23 9.33
CA ALA A 66 -11.07 -10.51 9.78
C ALA A 66 -10.76 -10.79 11.27
N ALA A 67 -9.66 -10.24 11.78
CA ALA A 67 -9.31 -10.28 13.20
C ALA A 67 -9.97 -9.16 14.03
N GLY A 68 -10.84 -8.34 13.45
CA GLY A 68 -11.59 -7.29 14.13
C GLY A 68 -10.90 -5.92 14.21
N TYR A 69 -9.77 -5.72 13.54
CA TYR A 69 -9.06 -4.45 13.50
C TYR A 69 -9.58 -3.52 12.39
N GLY A 70 -9.59 -2.22 12.68
CA GLY A 70 -9.70 -1.17 11.68
C GLY A 70 -8.32 -0.85 11.12
N ALA A 71 -8.26 -0.45 9.85
CA ALA A 71 -7.01 0.00 9.24
C ALA A 71 -7.25 1.08 8.18
N ASN A 72 -6.20 1.84 7.87
CA ASN A 72 -6.18 2.77 6.74
C ASN A 72 -4.79 2.78 6.09
N LEU A 73 -4.76 2.82 4.75
CA LEU A 73 -3.53 2.83 3.96
C LEU A 73 -3.05 4.26 3.71
N GLN A 74 -1.77 4.49 3.91
CA GLN A 74 -1.09 5.78 3.81
C GLN A 74 0.09 5.72 2.86
N HIS A 75 0.45 6.90 2.34
CA HIS A 75 1.63 7.15 1.51
C HIS A 75 2.26 8.47 1.98
N VAL A 76 2.47 8.58 3.30
CA VAL A 76 2.93 9.84 3.91
C VAL A 76 4.45 9.98 3.86
N ILE A 77 5.17 8.88 3.70
CA ILE A 77 6.61 8.88 3.53
C ILE A 77 6.91 8.83 2.03
N PRO A 78 7.60 9.85 1.47
CA PRO A 78 7.99 9.81 0.07
C PRO A 78 8.92 8.62 -0.19
N SER A 79 8.68 7.85 -1.26
CA SER A 79 9.55 6.73 -1.65
C SER A 79 10.98 7.14 -2.00
N THR A 80 11.21 8.43 -2.26
CA THR A 80 12.52 9.04 -2.53
C THR A 80 13.17 9.65 -1.28
N SER A 81 12.45 9.72 -0.16
CA SER A 81 13.05 10.23 1.08
C SER A 81 13.90 9.12 1.69
N PRO A 82 15.16 9.38 2.09
CA PRO A 82 15.81 8.50 3.05
C PRO A 82 14.90 8.47 4.27
N LEU A 83 14.29 7.31 4.56
CA LEU A 83 13.50 7.19 5.76
C LEU A 83 14.45 7.37 6.93
N ALA A 84 14.18 8.35 7.80
CA ALA A 84 14.68 8.29 9.16
C ALA A 84 14.38 6.91 9.78
N ALA A 85 13.25 6.28 9.42
CA ALA A 85 12.94 4.91 9.82
C ALA A 85 13.86 3.83 9.21
N ALA A 86 14.41 3.98 7.99
CA ALA A 86 15.34 3.00 7.44
C ALA A 86 16.66 3.00 8.21
N GLU A 87 17.12 4.17 8.65
CA GLU A 87 18.26 4.30 9.57
C GLU A 87 17.92 3.77 10.98
N LEU A 88 16.78 4.19 11.56
CA LEU A 88 16.34 3.76 12.89
C LEU A 88 16.10 2.25 12.97
N LEU A 89 15.55 1.66 11.91
CA LEU A 89 15.22 0.23 11.81
C LEU A 89 16.35 -0.58 11.16
N LYS A 90 17.45 0.06 10.74
CA LYS A 90 18.61 -0.56 10.08
C LYS A 90 18.21 -1.42 8.87
N LEU A 91 17.31 -0.90 8.03
CA LEU A 91 16.82 -1.59 6.84
C LEU A 91 17.85 -1.54 5.69
N PRO A 92 17.83 -2.51 4.77
CA PRO A 92 18.66 -2.45 3.57
C PRO A 92 18.36 -1.20 2.73
N ALA A 93 19.40 -0.57 2.17
CA ALA A 93 19.24 0.64 1.36
C ALA A 93 18.45 0.40 0.05
N THR A 94 18.34 -0.86 -0.37
CA THR A 94 17.59 -1.28 -1.57
C THR A 94 16.10 -1.46 -1.31
N TRP A 95 15.67 -1.41 -0.04
CA TRP A 95 14.25 -1.48 0.33
C TRP A 95 13.61 -0.11 0.16
N ARG A 96 12.83 0.01 -0.91
CA ARG A 96 12.12 1.22 -1.26
C ARG A 96 10.70 1.14 -0.71
N ILE A 97 10.30 2.12 0.10
CA ILE A 97 8.98 2.14 0.72
C ILE A 97 7.89 2.39 -0.33
N HIS A 98 6.73 1.77 -0.12
CA HIS A 98 5.55 1.93 -0.97
C HIS A 98 4.32 2.39 -0.21
N ALA A 99 4.08 1.92 1.01
CA ALA A 99 2.91 2.31 1.77
C ALA A 99 3.06 2.04 3.28
N GLU A 100 2.22 2.71 4.06
CA GLU A 100 2.07 2.49 5.49
C GLU A 100 0.62 2.12 5.82
N LEU A 101 0.38 0.93 6.39
CA LEU A 101 -0.95 0.50 6.81
C LEU A 101 -1.06 0.66 8.34
N VAL A 102 -1.74 1.72 8.75
CA VAL A 102 -1.98 2.04 10.16
C VAL A 102 -3.20 1.23 10.63
N PHE A 103 -3.08 0.50 11.73
CA PHE A 103 -4.15 -0.39 12.23
C PHE A 103 -4.35 -0.31 13.74
N GLY A 104 -5.57 -0.59 14.20
CA GLY A 104 -5.93 -0.61 15.61
C GLY A 104 -7.40 -0.94 15.87
N SER A 105 -7.86 -0.72 17.11
CA SER A 105 -9.28 -0.84 17.46
C SER A 105 -10.14 0.09 16.59
N PRO A 106 -11.24 -0.39 15.99
CA PRO A 106 -12.19 0.49 15.31
C PRO A 106 -12.93 1.37 16.32
N GLU A 107 -12.77 2.69 16.22
CA GLU A 107 -13.46 3.67 17.08
C GLU A 107 -14.80 4.16 16.48
N GLY A 108 -15.19 3.63 15.32
CA GLY A 108 -16.43 3.98 14.64
C GLY A 108 -16.60 3.23 13.31
N PRO A 109 -17.79 3.32 12.69
CA PRO A 109 -18.05 2.68 11.42
C PRO A 109 -17.26 3.34 10.28
N ALA A 110 -16.93 2.55 9.25
CA ALA A 110 -16.39 3.07 8.00
C ALA A 110 -17.38 4.00 7.30
N HIS A 111 -16.87 4.98 6.54
CA HIS A 111 -17.70 5.84 5.72
C HIS A 111 -18.39 5.06 4.59
N ALA A 112 -19.56 5.57 4.17
CA ALA A 112 -20.26 5.02 3.02
C ALA A 112 -19.36 5.07 1.77
N LYS A 113 -19.33 3.96 1.03
CA LYS A 113 -18.56 3.83 -0.21
C LYS A 113 -19.52 3.71 -1.39
N THR A 114 -19.35 4.57 -2.39
CA THR A 114 -20.07 4.48 -3.67
C THR A 114 -19.31 3.58 -4.64
N TYR A 115 -20.00 3.10 -5.67
CA TYR A 115 -19.43 2.29 -6.74
C TYR A 115 -19.83 2.89 -8.09
N ILE A 116 -18.94 2.79 -9.08
CA ILE A 116 -19.29 3.08 -10.46
C ILE A 116 -20.20 1.99 -11.03
N ASP A 117 -20.96 2.31 -12.08
CA ASP A 117 -21.83 1.36 -12.76
C ASP A 117 -21.03 0.15 -13.29
N ASP A 118 -21.55 -1.05 -13.08
CA ASP A 118 -20.96 -2.30 -13.56
C ASP A 118 -20.82 -2.32 -15.09
N ALA A 119 -21.77 -1.71 -15.82
CA ALA A 119 -21.69 -1.57 -17.27
C ALA A 119 -20.49 -0.74 -17.73
N THR A 120 -19.89 0.07 -16.84
CA THR A 120 -18.69 0.87 -17.15
C THR A 120 -17.40 0.10 -16.92
N ARG A 121 -17.40 -0.94 -16.06
CA ARG A 121 -16.18 -1.64 -15.61
C ARG A 121 -16.11 -3.12 -15.95
N PHE A 122 -17.20 -3.72 -16.41
CA PHE A 122 -17.26 -5.11 -16.85
C PHE A 122 -17.80 -5.21 -18.26
N GLN A 123 -17.14 -6.03 -19.09
CA GLN A 123 -17.62 -6.40 -20.41
C GLN A 123 -17.74 -7.91 -20.48
N THR A 124 -18.88 -8.41 -20.94
CA THR A 124 -19.15 -9.84 -21.13
C THR A 124 -19.24 -10.13 -22.61
N PHE A 125 -18.59 -11.21 -23.05
CA PHE A 125 -18.65 -11.68 -24.44
C PHE A 125 -18.96 -13.17 -24.46
N GLY A 126 -19.99 -13.55 -25.20
CA GLY A 126 -20.45 -14.94 -25.36
C GLY A 126 -21.85 -14.96 -25.97
N SER A 127 -22.22 -16.07 -26.61
CA SER A 127 -23.62 -16.32 -26.99
C SER A 127 -24.35 -16.93 -25.79
N SER A 128 -25.45 -16.32 -25.35
CA SER A 128 -26.41 -17.01 -24.48
C SER A 128 -27.00 -18.17 -25.27
N SER A 129 -26.52 -19.39 -25.04
CA SER A 129 -27.40 -20.55 -25.12
C SER A 129 -28.12 -20.57 -23.79
N ASP A 130 -29.44 -20.38 -23.82
CA ASP A 130 -30.38 -20.43 -22.70
C ASP A 130 -29.94 -21.31 -21.50
#